data_AF-A0A924N5X9-F1
#
_entry.id   AF-A0A924N5X9-F1
#
_cell.length_a   1.000
_cell.length_b   1.000
_cell.length_c   1.000
_cell.angle_alpha   90.00
_cell.angle_beta   90.00
_cell.angle_gamma   90.00
#
_symmetry.space_group_name_H-M   'P 1'
#
loop_
_entity.id
_entity.type
_entity.pdbx_description
1 polymer ?
#
loop_
_entity_poly.entity_id
_entity_poly.type
_entity_poly.pdbx_seq_one_letter_code
_entity_poly.pdbx_strand_id
1 'polypeptide(L)'
;VTSYPELVAQRSKRLAVRYDVKPAVVEMRTALRTAGVDTTAISLDGAAVYVNRSAFAGTQASPDAILARLAATLRATPGIARVDYVRELAGQDTVRDAVSRRWAHMIPLDTPIELVFTPVEGAYPRDARIAEHGLPYDDDAHVPVIFYGPWFKAGRYAQPARVVDMAPTLARVVGVPPTEPLDGHVLEQAITLPGRP
;
A
#
# COMPACT_ATOMS: atom_id res chain seq x y z
N VAL A 1 -4.36 -10.28 -5.21
CA VAL A 1 -3.33 -10.66 -6.20
C VAL A 1 -3.70 -9.94 -7.46
N THR A 2 -2.91 -8.95 -7.83
CA THR A 2 -3.13 -8.18 -9.03
C THR A 2 -3.08 -9.15 -10.21
N SER A 3 -4.21 -9.28 -10.89
CA SER A 3 -4.31 -10.13 -12.06
C SER A 3 -3.39 -9.61 -13.16
N TYR A 4 -2.84 -10.50 -13.99
CA TYR A 4 -2.09 -10.09 -15.17
C TYR A 4 -2.88 -9.07 -16.01
N PRO A 5 -2.22 -8.05 -16.58
CA PRO A 5 -2.91 -6.93 -17.23
C PRO A 5 -3.74 -7.40 -18.43
N GLU A 6 -3.41 -8.53 -19.06
CA GLU A 6 -4.18 -9.17 -20.12
C GLU A 6 -5.53 -9.73 -19.62
N LEU A 7 -5.56 -10.29 -18.40
CA LEU A 7 -6.80 -10.77 -17.78
C LEU A 7 -7.68 -9.58 -17.34
N VAL A 8 -7.06 -8.54 -16.79
CA VAL A 8 -7.77 -7.30 -16.45
C VAL A 8 -8.34 -6.66 -17.70
N ALA A 9 -7.56 -6.57 -18.79
CA ALA A 9 -8.00 -6.06 -20.09
C ALA A 9 -9.21 -6.83 -20.62
N GLN A 10 -9.16 -8.18 -20.57
CA GLN A 10 -10.26 -9.03 -21.00
C GLN A 10 -11.55 -8.78 -20.19
N ARG A 11 -11.44 -8.64 -18.87
CA ARG A 11 -12.60 -8.43 -17.98
C ARG A 11 -13.18 -7.02 -18.04
N SER A 12 -12.31 -6.02 -18.17
CA SER A 12 -12.67 -4.59 -18.13
C SER A 12 -12.92 -3.97 -19.49
N LYS A 13 -12.62 -4.69 -20.59
CA LYS A 13 -12.63 -4.17 -21.98
C LYS A 13 -11.71 -2.95 -22.16
N ARG A 14 -10.63 -2.86 -21.38
CA ARG A 14 -9.58 -1.83 -21.49
C ARG A 14 -8.32 -2.44 -22.09
N LEU A 15 -7.42 -1.61 -22.60
CA LEU A 15 -6.11 -2.08 -23.03
C LEU A 15 -5.27 -2.48 -21.81
N ALA A 16 -4.48 -3.54 -21.96
CA ALA A 16 -3.48 -3.93 -20.98
C ALA A 16 -2.43 -2.83 -20.85
N VAL A 17 -2.22 -2.35 -19.63
CA VAL A 17 -1.22 -1.31 -19.34
C VAL A 17 -0.02 -1.95 -18.68
N ARG A 18 1.17 -1.63 -19.19
CA ARG A 18 2.44 -2.02 -18.56
C ARG A 18 3.29 -0.78 -18.32
N TYR A 19 3.85 -0.68 -17.12
CA TYR A 19 4.70 0.44 -16.74
C TYR A 19 6.16 0.00 -16.57
N ASP A 20 7.09 0.93 -16.77
CA ASP A 20 8.53 0.68 -16.63
C ASP A 20 9.20 1.83 -15.89
N VAL A 21 9.58 1.58 -14.63
CA VAL A 21 10.25 2.56 -13.76
C VAL A 21 11.78 2.46 -13.85
N LYS A 22 12.34 1.49 -14.60
CA LYS A 22 13.81 1.31 -14.69
C LYS A 22 14.54 2.57 -15.16
N PRO A 23 14.04 3.34 -16.14
CA PRO A 23 14.68 4.60 -16.54
C PRO A 23 14.79 5.59 -15.37
N ALA A 24 13.75 5.73 -14.56
CA ALA A 24 13.75 6.62 -13.38
C ALA A 24 14.78 6.15 -12.33
N VAL A 25 14.89 4.84 -12.11
CA VAL A 25 15.89 4.25 -11.20
C VAL A 25 17.31 4.47 -11.71
N VAL A 26 17.56 4.34 -13.01
CA VAL A 26 18.87 4.59 -13.62
C VAL A 26 19.26 6.07 -13.49
N GLU A 27 18.33 6.98 -13.75
CA GLU A 27 18.53 8.42 -13.57
C GLU A 27 18.88 8.76 -12.11
N MET A 28 18.09 8.26 -11.16
CA MET A 28 18.33 8.44 -9.72
C MET A 28 19.71 7.90 -9.30
N ARG A 29 20.08 6.68 -9.72
CA ARG A 29 21.39 6.09 -9.41
C ARG A 29 22.55 6.89 -10.02
N THR A 30 22.35 7.47 -11.19
CA THR A 30 23.33 8.36 -11.83
C THR A 30 23.49 9.65 -11.04
N ALA A 31 22.40 10.23 -10.55
CA ALA A 31 22.42 11.42 -9.70
C ALA A 31 23.15 11.15 -8.37
N LEU A 32 22.85 10.04 -7.69
CA LEU A 32 23.55 9.62 -6.46
C LEU A 32 25.05 9.48 -6.70
N ARG A 33 25.44 8.76 -7.76
CA ARG A 33 26.86 8.56 -8.11
C ARG A 33 27.58 9.87 -8.40
N THR A 34 26.96 10.77 -9.15
CA THR A 34 27.52 12.10 -9.48
C THR A 34 27.72 12.94 -8.23
N ALA A 35 26.83 12.79 -7.25
CA ALA A 35 26.87 13.50 -5.99
C ALA A 35 27.80 12.84 -4.94
N GLY A 36 28.48 11.75 -5.29
CA GLY A 36 29.37 11.03 -4.37
C GLY A 36 28.64 10.25 -3.27
N VAL A 37 27.36 9.97 -3.45
CA VAL A 37 26.51 9.19 -2.52
C VAL A 37 26.47 7.73 -2.98
N ASP A 38 26.41 6.79 -2.04
CA ASP A 38 26.18 5.38 -2.36
C ASP A 38 24.92 5.22 -3.24
N THR A 39 25.04 4.53 -4.37
CA THR A 39 23.91 4.32 -5.30
C THR A 39 22.78 3.46 -4.73
N THR A 40 22.98 2.83 -3.57
CA THR A 40 21.98 2.10 -2.79
C THR A 40 21.31 2.95 -1.71
N ALA A 41 21.75 4.21 -1.51
CA ALA A 41 21.17 5.13 -0.53
C ALA A 41 19.68 5.43 -0.79
N ILE A 42 19.22 5.25 -2.02
CA ILE A 42 17.80 5.20 -2.36
C ILE A 42 17.54 3.91 -3.13
N SER A 43 16.56 3.14 -2.68
CA SER A 43 16.16 1.88 -3.30
C SER A 43 14.64 1.81 -3.46
N LEU A 44 14.20 0.96 -4.39
CA LEU A 44 12.78 0.68 -4.61
C LEU A 44 12.55 -0.80 -4.30
N ASP A 45 11.50 -1.07 -3.54
CA ASP A 45 10.96 -2.42 -3.35
C ASP A 45 9.43 -2.37 -3.51
N GLY A 46 8.93 -3.16 -4.46
CA GLY A 46 7.58 -2.99 -4.99
C GLY A 46 7.31 -1.54 -5.41
N ALA A 47 6.30 -0.93 -4.78
CA ALA A 47 5.87 0.44 -5.04
C ALA A 47 6.44 1.48 -4.05
N ALA A 48 7.26 1.04 -3.09
CA ALA A 48 7.83 1.87 -2.03
C ALA A 48 9.26 2.30 -2.36
N VAL A 49 9.60 3.55 -2.01
CA VAL A 49 10.93 4.13 -2.15
C VAL A 49 11.54 4.32 -0.77
N TYR A 50 12.62 3.60 -0.52
CA TYR A 50 13.38 3.63 0.73
C TYR A 50 14.53 4.62 0.60
N VAL A 51 14.77 5.41 1.65
CA VAL A 51 15.84 6.41 1.68
C VAL A 51 16.68 6.22 2.94
N ASN A 52 17.95 5.87 2.74
CA ASN A 52 18.95 5.91 3.79
C ASN A 52 19.56 7.31 3.87
N ARG A 53 18.95 8.20 4.68
CA ARG A 53 19.43 9.57 4.86
C ARG A 53 20.85 9.67 5.43
N SER A 54 21.32 8.69 6.21
CA SER A 54 22.68 8.74 6.77
C SER A 54 23.76 8.57 5.70
N ALA A 55 23.45 7.94 4.55
CA ALA A 55 24.37 7.81 3.44
C ALA A 55 24.71 9.15 2.75
N PHE A 56 23.92 10.20 3.02
CA PHE A 56 24.17 11.55 2.53
C PHE A 56 25.06 12.37 3.48
N ALA A 57 25.33 11.88 4.69
CA ALA A 57 26.12 12.60 5.68
C ALA A 57 27.53 12.88 5.16
N GLY A 58 27.99 14.13 5.31
CA GLY A 58 29.30 14.58 4.80
C GLY A 58 29.35 14.88 3.31
N THR A 59 28.25 14.70 2.57
CA THR A 59 28.12 15.14 1.17
C THR A 59 27.38 16.48 1.09
N GLN A 60 27.52 17.18 -0.04
CA GLN A 60 26.70 18.37 -0.35
C GLN A 60 25.35 18.00 -1.00
N ALA A 61 25.08 16.70 -1.18
CA ALA A 61 23.91 16.21 -1.86
C ALA A 61 22.66 16.34 -0.98
N SER A 62 21.56 16.82 -1.56
CA SER A 62 20.26 16.85 -0.88
C SER A 62 19.46 15.58 -1.22
N PRO A 63 19.11 14.73 -0.24
CA PRO A 63 18.23 13.60 -0.48
C PRO A 63 16.86 14.06 -1.02
N ASP A 64 16.33 15.15 -0.48
CA ASP A 64 15.04 15.71 -0.90
C ASP A 64 15.05 16.20 -2.36
N ALA A 65 16.15 16.80 -2.83
CA ALA A 65 16.27 17.22 -4.23
C ALA A 65 16.29 16.02 -5.20
N ILE A 66 17.00 14.94 -4.85
CA ILE A 66 17.03 13.71 -5.65
C ILE A 66 15.66 13.02 -5.62
N LEU A 67 15.02 12.98 -4.44
CA LEU A 67 13.71 12.38 -4.25
C LEU A 67 12.61 13.13 -5.02
N ALA A 68 12.66 14.47 -5.03
CA ALA A 68 11.75 15.30 -5.82
C ALA A 68 11.90 15.04 -7.33
N ARG A 69 13.14 14.89 -7.82
CA ARG A 69 13.40 14.54 -9.22
C ARG A 69 12.91 13.14 -9.55
N LEU A 70 13.18 12.14 -8.70
CA LEU A 70 12.64 10.79 -8.85
C LEU A 70 11.11 10.81 -8.92
N ALA A 71 10.45 11.51 -8.00
CA ALA A 71 9.00 11.63 -7.98
C ALA A 71 8.46 12.27 -9.28
N ALA A 72 9.14 13.29 -9.81
CA ALA A 72 8.76 13.90 -11.08
C ALA A 72 8.90 12.92 -12.26
N THR A 73 10.03 12.20 -12.37
CA THR A 73 10.24 11.20 -13.42
C THR A 73 9.25 10.05 -13.32
N LEU A 74 8.95 9.57 -12.11
CA LEU A 74 7.93 8.54 -11.88
C LEU A 74 6.53 9.02 -12.30
N ARG A 75 6.13 10.25 -11.94
CA ARG A 75 4.83 10.81 -12.37
C ARG A 75 4.72 10.95 -13.90
N ALA A 76 5.83 11.25 -14.57
CA ALA A 76 5.88 11.34 -16.03
C ALA A 76 5.93 9.96 -16.73
N THR A 77 6.11 8.86 -15.98
CA THR A 77 6.24 7.52 -16.54
C THR A 77 4.87 6.99 -16.99
N PRO A 78 4.69 6.59 -18.25
CA PRO A 78 3.44 5.99 -18.71
C PRO A 78 3.02 4.78 -17.87
N GLY A 79 1.75 4.78 -17.44
CA GLY A 79 1.21 3.74 -16.58
C GLY A 79 1.38 3.99 -15.08
N ILE A 80 2.01 5.09 -14.65
CA ILE A 80 1.99 5.57 -13.26
C ILE A 80 0.84 6.56 -13.10
N ALA A 81 -0.07 6.32 -12.15
CA ALA A 81 -1.20 7.19 -11.88
C ALA A 81 -0.85 8.34 -10.94
N ARG A 82 -0.04 8.06 -9.92
CA ARG A 82 0.36 9.06 -8.90
C ARG A 82 1.61 8.64 -8.15
N VAL A 83 2.23 9.61 -7.51
CA VAL A 83 3.36 9.44 -6.60
C VAL A 83 3.12 10.35 -5.41
N ASP A 84 3.19 9.79 -4.20
CA ASP A 84 2.90 10.48 -2.95
C ASP A 84 4.11 10.41 -2.02
N TYR A 85 4.34 11.49 -1.28
CA TYR A 85 5.21 11.43 -0.11
C TYR A 85 4.48 10.79 1.05
N VAL A 86 5.10 9.80 1.68
CA VAL A 86 4.48 9.05 2.78
C VAL A 86 4.05 9.97 3.92
N ARG A 87 4.92 10.93 4.27
CA ARG A 87 4.66 11.95 5.31
C ARG A 87 3.46 12.86 5.03
N GLU A 88 3.01 12.95 3.78
CA GLU A 88 1.90 13.83 3.37
C GLU A 88 0.55 13.09 3.35
N LEU A 89 0.57 11.75 3.31
CA LEU A 89 -0.63 10.92 3.10
C LEU A 89 -1.70 11.13 4.19
N ALA A 90 -1.29 11.27 5.46
CA ALA A 90 -2.21 11.46 6.57
C ALA A 90 -2.96 12.82 6.51
N GLY A 91 -2.42 13.80 5.78
CA GLY A 91 -3.03 15.11 5.59
C GLY A 91 -3.94 15.22 4.35
N GLN A 92 -4.03 14.17 3.53
CA GLN A 92 -4.89 14.16 2.34
C GLN A 92 -6.36 13.85 2.71
N ASP A 93 -7.29 13.97 1.75
CA ASP A 93 -8.71 13.57 1.95
C ASP A 93 -8.81 12.04 2.03
N THR A 94 -8.38 11.45 3.16
CA THR A 94 -8.45 10.00 3.40
C THR A 94 -9.89 9.49 3.55
N VAL A 95 -10.91 10.36 3.52
CA VAL A 95 -12.32 9.95 3.49
C VAL A 95 -12.70 9.53 2.08
N ARG A 96 -12.42 10.37 1.08
CA ARG A 96 -12.77 10.11 -0.32
C ARG A 96 -11.67 9.44 -1.13
N ASP A 97 -10.41 9.61 -0.73
CA ASP A 97 -9.27 9.00 -1.38
C ASP A 97 -8.89 7.68 -0.68
N ALA A 98 -9.40 6.58 -1.23
CA ALA A 98 -9.11 5.25 -0.74
C ALA A 98 -7.64 4.86 -0.93
N VAL A 99 -6.97 5.36 -1.97
CA VAL A 99 -5.56 5.04 -2.27
C VAL A 99 -4.67 5.66 -1.20
N SER A 100 -4.88 6.94 -0.88
CA SER A 100 -4.12 7.63 0.17
C SER A 100 -4.36 7.03 1.53
N ARG A 101 -5.63 6.76 1.86
CA ARG A 101 -6.00 6.10 3.12
C ARG A 101 -5.30 4.75 3.26
N ARG A 102 -5.28 3.93 2.20
CA ARG A 102 -4.65 2.61 2.23
C ARG A 102 -3.14 2.70 2.41
N TRP A 103 -2.46 3.57 1.67
CA TRP A 103 -1.03 3.77 1.87
C TRP A 103 -0.69 4.26 3.29
N ALA A 104 -1.46 5.22 3.82
CA ALA A 104 -1.28 5.74 5.17
C ALA A 104 -1.41 4.64 6.25
N HIS A 105 -2.30 3.66 6.04
CA HIS A 105 -2.47 2.52 6.95
C HIS A 105 -1.51 1.34 6.67
N MET A 106 -0.84 1.31 5.52
CA MET A 106 0.13 0.26 5.18
C MET A 106 1.54 0.59 5.64
N ILE A 107 1.88 1.89 5.76
CA ILE A 107 3.25 2.34 5.98
C ILE A 107 3.34 3.07 7.32
N PRO A 108 4.01 2.47 8.32
CA PRO A 108 4.33 3.16 9.55
C PRO A 108 5.27 4.35 9.29
N LEU A 109 5.06 5.44 10.03
CA LEU A 109 5.83 6.69 9.86
C LEU A 109 7.29 6.59 10.34
N ASP A 110 7.63 5.54 11.10
CA ASP A 110 8.98 5.23 11.57
C ASP A 110 9.78 4.35 10.59
N THR A 111 9.24 4.10 9.40
CA THR A 111 9.97 3.44 8.31
C THR A 111 10.82 4.43 7.50
N PRO A 112 11.90 3.97 6.85
CA PRO A 112 12.68 4.79 5.93
C PRO A 112 12.00 4.95 4.55
N ILE A 113 10.69 4.69 4.43
CA ILE A 113 9.95 4.82 3.18
C ILE A 113 9.47 6.26 3.05
N GLU A 114 9.93 6.96 2.02
CA GLU A 114 9.64 8.38 1.85
C GLU A 114 8.71 8.69 0.69
N LEU A 115 8.67 7.83 -0.33
CA LEU A 115 7.70 7.90 -1.42
C LEU A 115 7.02 6.57 -1.63
N VAL A 116 5.80 6.64 -2.11
CA VAL A 116 5.13 5.54 -2.81
C VAL A 116 4.72 5.99 -4.20
N PHE A 117 4.75 5.09 -5.17
CA PHE A 117 4.11 5.32 -6.46
C PHE A 117 2.97 4.33 -6.66
N THR A 118 1.88 4.79 -7.26
CA THR A 118 0.72 3.94 -7.56
C THR A 118 0.57 3.88 -9.08
N PRO A 119 0.76 2.69 -9.70
CA PRO A 119 0.44 2.47 -11.11
C PRO A 119 -1.04 2.74 -11.39
N VAL A 120 -1.42 2.93 -12.65
CA VAL A 120 -2.83 2.90 -13.06
C VAL A 120 -3.44 1.55 -12.64
N GLU A 121 -4.70 1.57 -12.19
CA GLU A 121 -5.39 0.34 -11.79
C GLU A 121 -5.37 -0.71 -12.90
N GLY A 122 -4.94 -1.93 -12.57
CA GLY A 122 -4.76 -3.02 -13.53
C GLY A 122 -3.47 -2.95 -14.36
N ALA A 123 -2.63 -1.92 -14.17
CA ALA A 123 -1.33 -1.86 -14.79
C ALA A 123 -0.33 -2.77 -14.08
N TYR A 124 0.63 -3.30 -14.83
CA TYR A 124 1.60 -4.26 -14.33
C TYR A 124 3.03 -3.91 -14.73
N PRO A 125 4.07 -4.24 -13.93
CA PRO A 125 5.45 -3.99 -14.34
C PRO A 125 5.75 -4.68 -15.69
N ARG A 126 6.44 -3.97 -16.59
CA ARG A 126 6.76 -4.44 -17.95
C ARG A 126 7.41 -5.82 -17.94
N ASP A 127 8.37 -6.03 -17.04
CA ASP A 127 9.22 -7.23 -17.02
C ASP A 127 8.83 -8.26 -15.94
N ALA A 128 7.73 -8.04 -15.22
CA ALA A 128 7.26 -8.99 -14.21
C ALA A 128 6.81 -10.31 -14.87
N ARG A 129 7.28 -11.43 -14.32
CA ARG A 129 7.06 -12.80 -14.84
C ARG A 129 6.16 -13.66 -13.97
N ILE A 130 5.82 -13.17 -12.78
CA ILE A 130 4.94 -13.83 -11.81
C ILE A 130 3.82 -12.86 -11.46
N ALA A 131 2.71 -13.40 -10.93
CA ALA A 131 1.65 -12.60 -10.35
C ALA A 131 2.06 -12.13 -8.94
N GLU A 132 1.81 -10.86 -8.63
CA GLU A 132 2.20 -10.19 -7.40
C GLU A 132 1.00 -9.43 -6.81
N HIS A 133 1.15 -8.94 -5.58
CA HIS A 133 0.18 -8.11 -4.88
C HIS A 133 0.90 -6.97 -4.15
N GLY A 134 0.14 -6.02 -3.63
CA GLY A 134 0.64 -4.95 -2.77
C GLY A 134 0.25 -3.56 -3.24
N LEU A 135 -0.64 -3.46 -4.23
CA LEU A 135 -1.20 -2.18 -4.65
C LEU A 135 -2.44 -1.84 -3.81
N PRO A 136 -2.75 -0.55 -3.61
CA PRO A 136 -3.86 -0.09 -2.78
C PRO A 136 -5.22 -0.20 -3.50
N TYR A 137 -5.36 -1.08 -4.50
CA TYR A 137 -6.59 -1.31 -5.26
C TYR A 137 -7.40 -2.46 -4.68
N ASP A 138 -8.68 -2.54 -5.06
CA ASP A 138 -9.60 -3.55 -4.53
C ASP A 138 -9.19 -4.98 -4.93
N ASP A 139 -8.57 -5.17 -6.09
CA ASP A 139 -8.04 -6.46 -6.53
C ASP A 139 -7.00 -7.08 -5.55
N ASP A 140 -6.34 -6.25 -4.75
CA ASP A 140 -5.40 -6.67 -3.72
C ASP A 140 -5.96 -6.54 -2.30
N ALA A 141 -6.82 -5.56 -2.04
CA ALA A 141 -7.33 -5.28 -0.70
C ALA A 141 -8.64 -6.02 -0.35
N HIS A 142 -9.41 -6.49 -1.33
CA HIS A 142 -10.70 -7.13 -1.11
C HIS A 142 -10.53 -8.63 -0.83
N VAL A 143 -10.56 -9.00 0.45
CA VAL A 143 -10.39 -10.38 0.93
C VAL A 143 -11.65 -10.89 1.65
N PRO A 144 -11.92 -12.20 1.61
CA PRO A 144 -13.01 -12.78 2.39
C PRO A 144 -12.67 -12.79 3.88
N VAL A 145 -13.64 -12.37 4.71
CA VAL A 145 -13.61 -12.57 6.17
C VAL A 145 -14.69 -13.58 6.53
N ILE A 146 -14.30 -14.70 7.13
CA ILE A 146 -15.20 -15.79 7.49
C ILE A 146 -15.00 -16.12 8.97
N PHE A 147 -16.07 -16.02 9.74
CA PHE A 147 -16.12 -16.53 11.11
C PHE A 147 -16.91 -17.85 11.17
N TYR A 148 -16.48 -18.76 12.02
CA TYR A 148 -17.13 -20.05 12.21
C TYR A 148 -17.08 -20.45 13.69
N GLY A 149 -18.19 -20.98 14.21
CA GLY A 149 -18.32 -21.42 15.60
C GLY A 149 -19.62 -20.94 16.27
N PRO A 150 -19.86 -21.36 17.53
CA PRO A 150 -21.13 -21.13 18.23
C PRO A 150 -21.39 -19.66 18.58
N TRP A 151 -20.34 -18.82 18.61
CA TRP A 151 -20.44 -17.39 18.89
C TRP A 151 -20.81 -16.55 17.67
N PHE A 152 -20.95 -17.15 16.49
CA PHE A 152 -21.21 -16.42 15.25
C PHE A 152 -22.54 -16.82 14.64
N LYS A 153 -23.27 -15.83 14.13
CA LYS A 153 -24.53 -16.03 13.42
C LYS A 153 -24.25 -16.49 12.00
N ALA A 154 -24.92 -17.56 11.57
CA ALA A 154 -24.85 -18.00 10.18
C ALA A 154 -25.49 -16.93 9.27
N GLY A 155 -24.76 -16.48 8.25
CA GLY A 155 -25.25 -15.46 7.34
C GLY A 155 -24.19 -14.95 6.37
N ARG A 156 -24.64 -14.08 5.45
CA ARG A 156 -23.77 -13.28 4.58
C ARG A 156 -24.04 -11.82 4.89
N TYR A 157 -22.97 -11.08 5.15
CA TYR A 157 -23.00 -9.68 5.52
C TYR A 157 -22.29 -8.89 4.42
N ALA A 158 -23.01 -8.01 3.75
CA ALA A 158 -22.50 -7.21 2.63
C ALA A 158 -22.05 -5.80 3.06
N GLN A 159 -22.15 -5.48 4.36
CA GLN A 159 -21.66 -4.23 4.91
C GLN A 159 -20.14 -4.16 4.80
N PRO A 160 -19.55 -2.96 4.60
CA PRO A 160 -18.10 -2.80 4.63
C PRO A 160 -17.50 -3.33 5.93
N ALA A 161 -16.44 -4.12 5.80
CA ALA A 161 -15.64 -4.62 6.90
C ALA A 161 -14.16 -4.50 6.53
N ARG A 162 -13.30 -4.38 7.54
CA ARG A 162 -11.84 -4.34 7.41
C ARG A 162 -11.26 -5.55 8.12
N VAL A 163 -10.12 -6.04 7.65
CA VAL A 163 -9.43 -7.17 8.30
C VAL A 163 -9.12 -6.87 9.78
N VAL A 164 -8.80 -5.62 10.10
CA VAL A 164 -8.56 -5.16 11.48
C VAL A 164 -9.79 -5.28 12.40
N ASP A 165 -11.00 -5.40 11.86
CA ASP A 165 -12.22 -5.61 12.64
C ASP A 165 -12.31 -7.03 13.23
N MET A 166 -11.51 -7.98 12.72
CA MET A 166 -11.50 -9.36 13.22
C MET A 166 -11.01 -9.45 14.67
N ALA A 167 -9.95 -8.72 15.02
CA ALA A 167 -9.38 -8.75 16.37
C ALA A 167 -10.37 -8.29 17.46
N PRO A 168 -10.99 -7.09 17.39
CA PRO A 168 -11.99 -6.68 18.39
C PRO A 168 -13.24 -7.57 18.38
N THR A 169 -13.64 -8.11 17.22
CA THR A 169 -14.76 -9.05 17.13
C THR A 169 -14.47 -10.35 17.89
N LEU A 170 -13.26 -10.91 17.72
CA LEU A 170 -12.82 -12.10 18.44
C LEU A 170 -12.71 -11.83 19.95
N ALA A 171 -12.05 -10.73 20.32
CA ALA A 171 -11.92 -10.28 21.71
C ALA A 171 -13.27 -10.20 22.42
N ARG A 172 -14.29 -9.64 21.74
CA ARG A 172 -15.65 -9.55 22.25
C ARG A 172 -16.28 -10.92 22.52
N VAL A 173 -16.16 -11.89 21.61
CA VAL A 173 -16.80 -13.21 21.79
C VAL A 173 -16.10 -14.08 22.81
N VAL A 174 -14.78 -13.92 23.00
CA VAL A 174 -14.03 -14.65 24.05
C VAL A 174 -14.04 -13.95 25.42
N GLY A 175 -14.56 -12.73 25.50
CA GLY A 175 -14.62 -11.97 26.75
C GLY A 175 -13.27 -11.43 27.24
N VAL A 176 -12.31 -11.24 26.33
CA VAL A 176 -10.97 -10.70 26.65
C VAL A 176 -10.91 -9.23 26.24
N PRO A 177 -10.64 -8.29 27.15
CA PRO A 177 -10.48 -6.88 26.78
C PRO A 177 -9.15 -6.67 26.02
N PRO A 178 -9.12 -5.84 24.96
CA PRO A 178 -7.88 -5.41 24.34
C PRO A 178 -6.95 -4.71 25.34
N THR A 179 -5.64 -4.97 25.24
CA THR A 179 -4.63 -4.32 26.09
C THR A 179 -4.09 -3.01 25.51
N GLU A 180 -4.45 -2.71 24.27
CA GLU A 180 -4.06 -1.52 23.53
C GLU A 180 -5.21 -1.03 22.63
N PRO A 181 -5.20 0.23 22.18
CA PRO A 181 -6.15 0.73 21.20
C PRO A 181 -6.12 -0.10 19.91
N LEU A 182 -7.30 -0.44 19.39
CA LEU A 182 -7.45 -1.13 18.11
C LEU A 182 -8.10 -0.18 17.10
N ASP A 183 -7.60 -0.18 15.87
CA ASP A 183 -8.20 0.61 14.77
C ASP A 183 -9.54 0.04 14.28
N GLY A 184 -9.74 -1.25 14.50
CA GLY A 184 -10.95 -1.96 14.09
C GLY A 184 -12.11 -1.77 15.06
N HIS A 185 -13.29 -2.21 14.64
CA HIS A 185 -14.50 -2.22 15.47
C HIS A 185 -15.14 -3.62 15.48
N VAL A 186 -15.98 -3.88 16.49
CA VAL A 186 -16.69 -5.15 16.60
C VAL A 186 -17.73 -5.26 15.49
N LEU A 187 -17.72 -6.36 14.74
CA LEU A 187 -18.75 -6.71 13.76
C LEU A 187 -19.98 -7.30 14.46
N GLU A 188 -20.72 -6.45 15.19
CA GLU A 188 -21.84 -6.82 16.06
C GLU A 188 -22.94 -7.63 15.33
N GLN A 189 -23.12 -7.37 14.03
CA GLN A 189 -24.08 -8.10 13.19
C GLN A 189 -23.76 -9.59 13.07
N ALA A 190 -22.48 -9.97 13.18
CA ALA A 190 -21.98 -11.32 12.96
C ALA A 190 -21.92 -12.16 14.24
N ILE A 191 -22.04 -11.56 15.43
CA ILE A 191 -21.88 -12.27 16.70
C ILE A 191 -23.23 -12.60 17.34
N THR A 192 -23.26 -13.73 18.04
CA THR A 192 -24.29 -14.11 19.01
C THR A 192 -23.71 -13.79 20.38
N LEU A 193 -24.21 -12.75 21.06
CA LEU A 193 -23.77 -12.50 22.43
C LEU A 193 -24.16 -13.72 23.28
N PRO A 194 -23.22 -14.37 23.99
CA PRO A 194 -23.61 -15.37 24.96
C PRO A 194 -24.51 -14.68 25.98
N GLY A 195 -25.66 -15.29 26.29
CA GLY A 195 -26.29 -15.02 27.57
C GLY A 195 -25.21 -15.22 28.63
N ARG A 196 -24.91 -14.17 29.41
CA ARG A 196 -24.12 -14.36 30.64
C ARG A 196 -24.78 -15.51 31.41
N PRO A 197 -24.03 -16.54 31.86
CA PRO A 197 -24.56 -17.44 32.87
C PRO A 197 -25.01 -16.65 34.11
#